data_AF-A0A7G9WLA2-F1
#
_entry.id   AF-A0A7G9WLA2-F1
#
_cell.length_a   1.000
_cell.length_b   1.000
_cell.length_c   1.000
_cell.angle_alpha   90.00
_cell.angle_beta   90.00
_cell.angle_gamma   90.00
#
_symmetry.space_group_name_H-M   'P 1'
#
loop_
_entity.id
_entity.type
_entity.pdbx_description
1 polymer ?
#
loop_
_entity_poly.entity_id
_entity_poly.type
_entity_poly.pdbx_seq_one_letter_code
_entity_poly.pdbx_strand_id
1 'polypeptide(L)'
;MCGSFCTFDKAIQQMRILRDAGYEIVPVMSETACSTDTRFGRASDFLWEIEDITGRPAIQTITGAEPIGPKKMVDLMVVAPCTGNTLAKLANGITDTCVTMAVKSNLRVQRPVLLHIATNDALAASAQNIGHLLNVKHIYFTPFRQDDSEKKPSSVVADFSLLPKAVEAALDGRQLQPILLAPLLKDKT
;
A
#
# COMPACT_ATOMS: atom_id res chain seq x y z
N MET A 1 2.48 -1.96 5.31
CA MET A 1 1.42 -2.95 5.04
C MET A 1 0.26 -2.78 6.02
N CYS A 2 -0.99 -2.90 5.57
CA CYS A 2 -2.19 -2.93 6.43
C CYS A 2 -3.07 -4.17 6.14
N GLY A 3 -4.14 -4.39 6.91
CA GLY A 3 -4.85 -5.68 7.09
C GLY A 3 -5.57 -6.36 5.90
N SER A 4 -5.14 -6.19 4.64
CA SER A 4 -5.63 -7.00 3.51
C SER A 4 -4.85 -8.32 3.39
N PHE A 5 -5.00 -9.21 4.38
CA PHE A 5 -4.16 -10.39 4.59
C PHE A 5 -4.09 -11.35 3.39
N CYS A 6 -5.17 -11.51 2.63
CA CYS A 6 -5.20 -12.35 1.42
C CYS A 6 -4.26 -11.87 0.29
N THR A 7 -3.69 -10.68 0.42
CA THR A 7 -2.76 -10.09 -0.54
C THR A 7 -1.34 -9.93 -0.01
N PHE A 8 -1.05 -10.45 1.20
CA PHE A 8 0.27 -10.32 1.81
C PHE A 8 1.34 -11.01 0.99
N ASP A 9 1.13 -12.27 0.58
CA ASP A 9 2.09 -13.01 -0.25
C ASP A 9 2.48 -12.23 -1.51
N LYS A 10 1.50 -11.59 -2.17
CA LYS A 10 1.74 -10.75 -3.35
C LYS A 10 2.55 -9.51 -3.00
N ALA A 11 2.23 -8.83 -1.90
CA ALA A 11 2.94 -7.64 -1.45
C ALA A 11 4.39 -7.96 -1.02
N ILE A 12 4.59 -9.05 -0.28
CA ILE A 12 5.89 -9.54 0.18
C ILE A 12 6.73 -9.95 -1.03
N GLN A 13 6.14 -10.61 -2.03
CA GLN A 13 6.85 -10.91 -3.28
C GLN A 13 7.34 -9.64 -3.99
N GLN A 14 6.54 -8.57 -4.02
CA GLN A 14 7.01 -7.30 -4.59
C GLN A 14 8.09 -6.64 -3.72
N MET A 15 8.05 -6.83 -2.40
CA MET A 15 9.11 -6.37 -1.50
C MET A 15 10.45 -7.04 -1.82
N ARG A 16 10.44 -8.35 -2.11
CA ARG A 16 11.64 -9.09 -2.59
C ARG A 16 12.15 -8.51 -3.90
N ILE A 17 11.27 -8.31 -4.89
CA ILE A 17 11.64 -7.74 -6.19
C ILE A 17 12.27 -6.35 -6.03
N LEU A 18 11.70 -5.49 -5.18
CA LEU A 18 12.26 -4.16 -4.91
C LEU A 18 13.62 -4.25 -4.21
N ARG A 19 13.77 -5.18 -3.27
CA ARG A 19 15.07 -5.42 -2.62
C ARG A 19 16.12 -5.87 -3.62
N ASP A 20 15.79 -6.83 -4.47
CA ASP A 20 16.69 -7.37 -5.50
C ASP A 20 17.07 -6.30 -6.54
N ALA A 21 16.18 -5.34 -6.80
CA ALA A 21 16.44 -4.17 -7.62
C ALA A 21 17.33 -3.11 -6.94
N GLY A 22 17.74 -3.32 -5.68
CA GLY A 22 18.67 -2.47 -4.95
C GLY A 22 18.03 -1.41 -4.06
N TYR A 23 16.71 -1.38 -3.91
CA TYR A 23 16.04 -0.40 -3.05
C TYR A 23 16.23 -0.70 -1.57
N GLU A 24 16.56 0.31 -0.77
CA GLU A 24 16.47 0.24 0.68
C GLU A 24 15.03 0.39 1.17
N ILE A 25 14.54 -0.62 1.89
CA ILE A 25 13.17 -0.71 2.39
C ILE A 25 13.17 -0.54 3.90
N VAL A 26 12.37 0.40 4.40
CA VAL A 26 12.03 0.54 5.82
C VAL A 26 10.63 -0.04 6.02
N PRO A 27 10.49 -1.24 6.60
CA PRO A 27 9.18 -1.86 6.78
C PRO A 27 8.34 -1.11 7.82
N VAL A 28 7.07 -0.86 7.47
CA VAL A 28 6.06 -0.29 8.36
C VAL A 28 4.83 -1.18 8.32
N MET A 29 4.34 -1.58 9.49
CA MET A 29 3.15 -2.42 9.62
C MET A 29 2.15 -1.78 10.57
N SER A 30 0.86 -1.83 10.23
CA SER A 30 -0.20 -1.41 11.16
C SER A 30 -0.30 -2.41 12.30
N GLU A 31 -0.77 -1.94 13.45
CA GLU A 31 -1.01 -2.73 14.65
C GLU A 31 -1.86 -3.98 14.35
N THR A 32 -2.91 -3.85 13.53
CA THR A 32 -3.73 -4.98 13.07
C THR A 32 -2.94 -6.01 12.26
N ALA A 33 -2.02 -5.56 11.40
CA ALA A 33 -1.22 -6.46 10.55
C ALA A 33 -0.17 -7.24 11.36
N CYS A 34 0.33 -6.67 12.46
CA CYS A 34 1.32 -7.32 13.35
C CYS A 34 0.72 -8.25 14.40
N SER A 35 -0.59 -8.17 14.68
CA SER A 35 -1.21 -8.86 15.83
C SER A 35 -2.33 -9.83 15.47
N THR A 36 -2.74 -9.89 14.19
CA THR A 36 -3.89 -10.71 13.77
C THR A 36 -3.43 -11.95 13.03
N ASP A 37 -3.58 -13.11 13.67
CA ASP A 37 -3.48 -14.39 12.98
C ASP A 37 -4.72 -14.63 12.13
N THR A 38 -4.52 -15.13 10.91
CA THR A 38 -5.62 -15.39 9.99
C THR A 38 -5.44 -16.75 9.32
N ARG A 39 -6.43 -17.18 8.55
CA ARG A 39 -6.31 -18.36 7.68
C ARG A 39 -5.20 -18.27 6.63
N PHE A 40 -4.64 -17.07 6.40
CA PHE A 40 -3.56 -16.84 5.44
C PHE A 40 -2.17 -16.99 6.07
N GLY A 41 -2.07 -17.01 7.39
CA GLY A 41 -0.79 -17.10 8.09
C GLY A 41 -0.83 -16.45 9.46
N ARG A 42 0.21 -16.69 10.27
CA ARG A 42 0.40 -16.04 11.56
C ARG A 42 1.06 -14.68 11.35
N ALA A 43 0.69 -13.71 12.18
CA ALA A 43 1.27 -12.38 12.11
C ALA A 43 2.79 -12.40 12.37
N SER A 44 3.25 -13.30 13.25
CA SER A 44 4.69 -13.50 13.53
C SER A 44 5.48 -13.95 12.30
N ASP A 45 4.87 -14.79 11.45
CA ASP A 45 5.55 -15.39 10.30
C ASP A 45 5.74 -14.32 9.22
N PHE A 46 4.69 -13.52 8.97
CA PHE A 46 4.78 -12.38 8.07
C PHE A 46 5.78 -11.32 8.55
N LEU A 47 5.77 -11.02 9.85
CA LEU A 47 6.70 -10.06 10.43
C LEU A 47 8.14 -10.54 10.25
N TRP A 48 8.44 -11.80 10.59
CA TRP A 48 9.76 -12.38 10.42
C TRP A 48 10.21 -12.34 8.96
N GLU A 49 9.35 -12.73 8.03
CA GLU A 49 9.66 -12.73 6.60
C GLU A 49 9.97 -11.32 6.08
N ILE A 50 9.19 -10.32 6.49
CA ILE A 50 9.42 -8.91 6.11
C ILE A 50 10.75 -8.40 6.68
N GLU A 51 11.05 -8.70 7.93
CA GLU A 51 12.31 -8.26 8.56
C GLU A 51 13.53 -8.96 7.93
N ASP A 52 13.40 -10.24 7.57
CA ASP A 52 14.42 -11.00 6.84
C ASP A 52 14.71 -10.40 5.45
N ILE A 53 13.67 -10.11 4.67
CA ILE A 53 13.80 -9.48 3.33
C ILE A 53 14.46 -8.10 3.43
N THR A 54 14.07 -7.31 4.42
CA THR A 54 14.46 -5.90 4.50
C THR A 54 15.77 -5.68 5.27
N GLY A 55 16.18 -6.67 6.07
CA GLY A 55 17.32 -6.58 6.99
C GLY A 55 17.11 -5.56 8.11
N ARG A 56 15.85 -5.18 8.41
CA ARG A 56 15.50 -4.11 9.36
C ARG A 56 14.24 -4.49 10.14
N PRO A 57 14.17 -4.11 11.44
CA PRO A 57 12.96 -4.32 12.21
C PRO A 57 11.81 -3.47 11.67
N ALA A 58 10.59 -4.02 11.67
CA ALA A 58 9.40 -3.29 11.28
C ALA A 58 9.07 -2.19 12.29
N ILE A 59 8.68 -1.02 11.77
CA ILE A 59 8.04 0.02 12.57
C ILE A 59 6.57 -0.39 12.74
N GLN A 60 6.15 -0.56 14.00
CA GLN A 60 4.85 -1.13 14.35
C GLN A 60 4.00 -0.23 15.25
N THR A 61 4.50 0.97 15.60
CA THR A 61 3.83 1.91 16.48
C THR A 61 3.75 3.30 15.87
N ILE A 62 2.71 4.06 16.26
CA ILE A 62 2.56 5.47 15.87
C ILE A 62 3.81 6.28 16.24
N THR A 63 4.32 6.12 17.46
CA THR A 63 5.53 6.84 17.93
C THR A 63 6.77 6.48 17.12
N GLY A 64 6.91 5.22 16.70
CA GLY A 64 8.01 4.80 15.82
C GLY A 64 7.90 5.35 14.39
N ALA A 65 6.69 5.64 13.92
CA ALA A 65 6.43 6.17 12.58
C ALA A 65 6.56 7.70 12.49
N GLU A 66 6.36 8.42 13.61
CA GLU A 66 6.45 9.89 13.64
C GLU A 66 7.78 10.43 13.07
N PRO A 67 8.96 9.86 13.38
CA PRO A 67 10.24 10.37 12.90
C PRO A 67 10.49 10.25 11.39
N ILE A 68 9.67 9.48 10.65
CA ILE A 68 9.88 9.20 9.21
C ILE A 68 10.07 10.50 8.40
N GLY A 69 9.20 11.48 8.63
CA GLY A 69 9.26 12.80 8.01
C GLY A 69 10.41 13.66 8.53
N PRO A 70 10.42 14.02 9.83
CA PRO A 70 11.45 14.90 10.41
C PRO A 70 12.88 14.43 10.17
N LYS A 71 13.13 13.11 10.20
CA LYS A 71 14.45 12.52 9.94
C LYS A 71 14.67 12.16 8.46
N LYS A 72 13.69 12.41 7.59
CA LYS A 72 13.76 12.11 6.15
C LYS A 72 14.16 10.66 5.87
N MET A 73 13.55 9.71 6.56
CA MET A 73 13.97 8.30 6.57
C MET A 73 13.78 7.56 5.23
N VAL A 74 12.84 8.01 4.38
CA VAL A 74 12.52 7.35 3.09
C VAL A 74 12.24 8.39 2.00
N ASP A 75 12.63 8.14 0.75
CA ASP A 75 12.35 9.03 -0.38
C ASP A 75 10.95 8.83 -0.98
N LEU A 76 10.35 7.66 -0.77
CA LEU A 76 8.99 7.30 -1.16
C LEU A 76 8.34 6.47 -0.05
N MET A 77 7.08 6.76 0.26
CA MET A 77 6.26 5.90 1.13
C MET A 77 5.33 5.03 0.28
N VAL A 78 5.38 3.72 0.45
CA VAL A 78 4.50 2.78 -0.28
C VAL A 78 3.51 2.13 0.71
N VAL A 79 2.22 2.21 0.42
CA VAL A 79 1.18 1.49 1.16
C VAL A 79 0.66 0.35 0.29
N ALA A 80 1.24 -0.84 0.48
CA ALA A 80 0.86 -2.05 -0.24
C ALA A 80 0.72 -3.25 0.73
N PRO A 81 -0.44 -3.93 0.77
CA PRO A 81 -1.73 -3.46 0.26
C PRO A 81 -2.24 -2.23 1.04
N CYS A 82 -3.15 -1.46 0.43
CA CYS A 82 -3.92 -0.38 1.05
C CYS A 82 -5.41 -0.77 1.08
N THR A 83 -5.93 -1.10 2.27
CA THR A 83 -7.34 -1.44 2.50
C THR A 83 -8.26 -0.23 2.33
N GLY A 84 -9.55 -0.44 2.09
CA GLY A 84 -10.55 0.63 2.09
C GLY A 84 -10.58 1.43 3.40
N ASN A 85 -10.36 0.77 4.55
CA ASN A 85 -10.26 1.45 5.85
C ASN A 85 -9.04 2.39 5.93
N THR A 86 -7.85 1.92 5.56
CA THR A 86 -6.65 2.78 5.52
C THR A 86 -6.85 3.92 4.53
N LEU A 87 -7.40 3.62 3.35
CA LEU A 87 -7.68 4.61 2.32
C LEU A 87 -8.63 5.71 2.82
N ALA A 88 -9.73 5.35 3.49
CA ALA A 88 -10.68 6.29 4.07
C ALA A 88 -10.02 7.17 5.16
N LYS A 89 -9.20 6.58 6.03
CA LYS A 89 -8.45 7.32 7.05
C LYS A 89 -7.51 8.33 6.43
N LEU A 90 -6.75 7.92 5.40
CA LEU A 90 -5.83 8.82 4.69
C LEU A 90 -6.57 9.96 4.01
N ALA A 91 -7.68 9.67 3.31
CA ALA A 91 -8.50 10.69 2.64
C ALA A 91 -9.07 11.73 3.61
N ASN A 92 -9.30 11.36 4.88
CA ASN A 92 -9.84 12.24 5.91
C ASN A 92 -8.78 12.75 6.91
N GLY A 93 -7.49 12.57 6.63
CA GLY A 93 -6.41 13.06 7.49
C GLY A 93 -6.29 12.37 8.86
N ILE A 94 -6.86 11.17 9.03
CA ILE A 94 -6.86 10.41 10.28
C ILE A 94 -5.53 9.65 10.42
N THR A 95 -4.84 9.82 11.56
CA THR A 95 -3.53 9.22 11.84
C THR A 95 -3.49 8.39 13.11
N ASP A 96 -4.43 7.45 13.24
CA ASP A 96 -4.65 6.59 14.40
C ASP A 96 -4.01 5.19 14.26
N THR A 97 -3.16 4.97 13.26
CA THR A 97 -2.39 3.73 13.09
C THR A 97 -0.94 4.05 12.72
N CYS A 98 -0.04 3.11 12.94
CA CYS A 98 1.36 3.24 12.51
C CYS A 98 1.49 3.61 11.02
N VAL A 99 0.72 2.98 10.14
CA VAL A 99 0.75 3.24 8.68
C VAL A 99 0.23 4.63 8.34
N THR A 100 -0.90 5.06 8.91
CA THR A 100 -1.46 6.38 8.62
C THR A 100 -0.59 7.50 9.19
N MET A 101 0.07 7.29 10.33
CA MET A 101 1.09 8.21 10.85
C MET A 101 2.32 8.29 9.93
N ALA A 102 2.81 7.15 9.44
CA ALA A 102 3.96 7.10 8.54
C ALA A 102 3.70 7.90 7.25
N VAL A 103 2.52 7.72 6.65
CA VAL A 103 2.10 8.47 5.45
C VAL A 103 2.02 9.97 5.72
N LYS A 104 1.35 10.39 6.80
CA LYS A 104 1.27 11.81 7.18
C LYS A 104 2.64 12.42 7.44
N SER A 105 3.51 11.71 8.15
CA SER A 105 4.86 12.18 8.43
C SER A 105 5.69 12.33 7.15
N ASN A 106 5.59 11.39 6.21
CA ASN A 106 6.23 11.49 4.90
C ASN A 106 5.70 12.69 4.08
N LEU A 107 4.36 12.89 4.04
CA LEU A 107 3.74 14.02 3.34
C LEU A 107 4.11 15.38 3.94
N ARG A 108 4.36 15.46 5.25
CA ARG A 108 4.82 16.69 5.93
C ARG A 108 6.08 17.27 5.30
N VAL A 109 6.96 16.41 4.78
CA VAL A 109 8.20 16.80 4.09
C VAL A 109 8.07 16.73 2.57
N GLN A 110 6.83 16.74 2.05
CA GLN A 110 6.50 16.79 0.61
C GLN A 110 7.09 15.64 -0.20
N ARG A 111 7.27 14.47 0.43
CA ARG A 111 7.74 13.27 -0.26
C ARG A 111 6.58 12.46 -0.83
N PRO A 112 6.78 11.78 -1.98
CA PRO A 112 5.74 11.01 -2.64
C PRO A 112 5.23 9.87 -1.76
N VAL A 113 3.95 9.55 -1.95
CA VAL A 113 3.25 8.40 -1.37
C VAL A 113 2.61 7.63 -2.52
N LEU A 114 2.90 6.34 -2.61
CA LEU A 114 2.30 5.42 -3.57
C LEU A 114 1.29 4.51 -2.87
N LEU A 115 0.04 4.56 -3.30
CA LEU A 115 -1.05 3.73 -2.78
C LEU A 115 -1.31 2.54 -3.71
N HIS A 116 -1.24 1.34 -3.14
CA HIS A 116 -1.56 0.09 -3.83
C HIS A 116 -2.89 -0.45 -3.29
N ILE A 117 -4.00 0.06 -3.83
CA ILE A 117 -5.35 -0.20 -3.30
C ILE A 117 -5.75 -1.67 -3.48
N ALA A 118 -6.39 -2.25 -2.46
CA ALA A 118 -6.96 -3.58 -2.50
C ALA A 118 -8.19 -3.60 -1.60
N THR A 119 -9.38 -3.33 -2.17
CA THR A 119 -10.62 -3.26 -1.39
C THR A 119 -11.84 -3.64 -2.22
N ASN A 120 -12.82 -4.27 -1.58
CA ASN A 120 -14.01 -4.80 -2.22
C ASN A 120 -15.14 -3.76 -2.42
N ASP A 121 -14.97 -2.56 -1.86
CA ASP A 121 -15.91 -1.45 -1.87
C ASP A 121 -15.36 -0.23 -2.63
N ALA A 122 -14.33 -0.43 -3.46
CA ALA A 122 -13.62 0.61 -4.19
C ALA A 122 -14.52 1.43 -5.12
N LEU A 123 -15.50 0.79 -5.77
CA LEU A 123 -16.51 1.47 -6.60
C LEU A 123 -17.80 1.77 -5.82
N ALA A 124 -17.73 1.75 -4.48
CA ALA A 124 -18.83 2.06 -3.57
C ALA A 124 -18.35 3.09 -2.52
N ALA A 125 -18.37 2.74 -1.23
CA ALA A 125 -18.02 3.66 -0.14
C ALA A 125 -16.60 4.24 -0.26
N SER A 126 -15.65 3.46 -0.80
CA SER A 126 -14.27 3.90 -0.99
C SER A 126 -14.06 4.76 -2.24
N ALA A 127 -15.03 4.85 -3.16
CA ALA A 127 -14.87 5.58 -4.42
C ALA A 127 -14.57 7.07 -4.20
N GLN A 128 -15.27 7.70 -3.25
CA GLN A 128 -15.03 9.09 -2.86
C GLN A 128 -13.62 9.31 -2.31
N ASN A 129 -13.08 8.32 -1.59
CA ASN A 129 -11.75 8.41 -0.99
C ASN A 129 -10.66 8.28 -2.08
N ILE A 130 -10.86 7.38 -3.05
CA ILE A 130 -9.99 7.27 -4.23
C ILE A 130 -10.01 8.59 -5.01
N GLY A 131 -11.21 9.09 -5.35
CA GLY A 131 -11.38 10.33 -6.08
C GLY A 131 -10.78 11.54 -5.37
N HIS A 132 -10.93 11.61 -4.03
CA HIS A 132 -10.29 12.64 -3.22
C HIS A 132 -8.77 12.57 -3.32
N LEU A 133 -8.20 11.39 -3.03
CA LEU A 133 -6.74 11.19 -2.98
C LEU A 133 -6.06 11.31 -4.35
N LEU A 134 -6.76 11.03 -5.46
CA LEU A 134 -6.28 11.31 -6.82
C LEU A 134 -5.99 12.80 -7.06
N ASN A 135 -6.63 13.70 -6.32
CA ASN A 135 -6.45 15.15 -6.43
C ASN A 135 -5.47 15.73 -5.39
N VAL A 136 -4.82 14.88 -4.59
CA VAL A 136 -3.90 15.32 -3.54
C VAL A 136 -2.46 15.31 -4.05
N LYS A 137 -1.73 16.41 -3.81
CA LYS A 137 -0.31 16.52 -4.19
C LYS A 137 0.52 15.41 -3.51
N HIS A 138 1.50 14.89 -4.26
CA HIS A 138 2.42 13.84 -3.82
C HIS A 138 1.77 12.48 -3.56
N ILE A 139 0.49 12.29 -3.89
CA ILE A 139 -0.16 10.98 -3.83
C ILE A 139 -0.27 10.41 -5.23
N TYR A 140 0.19 9.17 -5.36
CA TYR A 140 0.19 8.38 -6.58
C TYR A 140 -0.46 7.03 -6.33
N PHE A 141 -0.88 6.37 -7.40
CA PHE A 141 -1.52 5.07 -7.32
C PHE A 141 -0.77 4.07 -8.20
N THR A 142 -0.65 2.83 -7.71
CA THR A 142 -0.33 1.73 -8.63
C THR A 142 -1.55 1.51 -9.53
N PRO A 143 -1.38 1.33 -10.86
CA PRO A 143 -2.51 1.09 -11.75
C PRO A 143 -3.40 -0.06 -11.29
N PHE A 144 -4.72 0.09 -11.45
CA PHE A 144 -5.71 -0.78 -10.84
C PHE A 144 -6.89 -1.10 -11.76
N ARG A 145 -7.61 -2.18 -11.43
CA ARG A 145 -8.78 -2.69 -12.17
C ARG A 145 -9.76 -3.41 -11.24
N GLN A 146 -10.96 -3.65 -11.73
CA GLN A 146 -11.83 -4.66 -11.12
C GLN A 146 -11.18 -6.04 -11.25
N ASP A 147 -11.08 -6.75 -10.13
CA ASP A 147 -10.44 -8.06 -10.08
C ASP A 147 -11.41 -9.23 -10.30
N ASP A 148 -12.69 -9.07 -9.94
CA ASP A 148 -13.77 -9.99 -10.30
C ASP A 148 -15.09 -9.21 -10.43
N SER A 149 -15.37 -8.65 -11.61
CA SER A 149 -16.55 -7.79 -11.81
C SER A 149 -17.88 -8.52 -11.68
N GLU A 150 -17.91 -9.84 -11.85
CA GLU A 150 -19.13 -10.65 -11.69
C GLU A 150 -19.42 -10.95 -10.23
N LYS A 151 -18.43 -11.48 -9.49
CA LYS A 151 -18.63 -11.89 -8.08
C LYS A 151 -18.49 -10.73 -7.10
N LYS A 152 -17.71 -9.72 -7.45
CA LYS A 152 -17.35 -8.59 -6.59
C LYS A 152 -17.40 -7.29 -7.41
N PRO A 153 -18.59 -6.85 -7.85
CA PRO A 153 -18.72 -5.74 -8.79
C PRO A 153 -18.09 -4.43 -8.30
N SER A 154 -18.04 -4.20 -6.99
CA SER A 154 -17.43 -2.99 -6.42
C SER A 154 -15.95 -3.13 -6.07
N SER A 155 -15.35 -4.31 -6.29
CA SER A 155 -13.98 -4.61 -5.90
C SER A 155 -12.98 -4.13 -6.93
N VAL A 156 -11.92 -3.47 -6.45
CA VAL A 156 -10.78 -3.03 -7.27
C VAL A 156 -9.51 -3.37 -6.51
N VAL A 157 -8.56 -3.91 -7.26
CA VAL A 157 -7.23 -4.25 -6.77
C VAL A 157 -6.20 -3.68 -7.73
N ALA A 158 -5.17 -3.05 -7.18
CA ALA A 158 -4.00 -2.63 -7.92
C ALA A 158 -3.20 -3.83 -8.43
N ASP A 159 -2.60 -3.67 -9.60
CA ASP A 159 -1.83 -4.74 -10.24
C ASP A 159 -0.45 -4.84 -9.59
N PHE A 160 -0.23 -5.85 -8.75
CA PHE A 160 1.05 -6.06 -8.04
C PHE A 160 2.24 -6.12 -8.98
N SER A 161 2.08 -6.62 -10.21
CA SER A 161 3.17 -6.69 -11.19
C SER A 161 3.66 -5.31 -11.64
N LEU A 162 2.83 -4.27 -11.47
CA LEU A 162 3.16 -2.90 -11.83
C LEU A 162 3.70 -2.09 -10.64
N LEU A 163 3.77 -2.66 -9.43
CA LEU A 163 4.24 -1.94 -8.25
C LEU A 163 5.68 -1.40 -8.43
N PRO A 164 6.67 -2.16 -8.95
CA PRO A 164 8.02 -1.63 -9.17
C PRO A 164 8.06 -0.44 -10.13
N LYS A 165 7.34 -0.52 -11.26
CA LYS A 165 7.23 0.59 -12.23
C LYS A 165 6.52 1.81 -11.63
N ALA A 166 5.54 1.57 -10.77
CA ALA A 166 4.82 2.65 -10.10
C ALA A 166 5.69 3.33 -9.02
N VAL A 167 6.58 2.58 -8.36
CA VAL A 167 7.62 3.12 -7.47
C VAL A 167 8.56 4.04 -8.22
N GLU A 168 9.11 3.60 -9.36
CA GLU A 168 9.98 4.42 -10.22
C GLU A 168 9.27 5.72 -10.65
N ALA A 169 8.04 5.62 -11.17
CA ALA A 169 7.28 6.79 -11.60
C ALA A 169 7.00 7.77 -10.44
N ALA A 170 6.64 7.26 -9.26
CA ALA A 170 6.34 8.08 -8.09
C ALA A 170 7.60 8.78 -7.53
N LEU A 171 8.77 8.13 -7.58
CA LEU A 171 10.06 8.76 -7.25
C LEU A 171 10.38 9.93 -8.20
N ASP A 172 10.02 9.81 -9.47
CA ASP A 172 10.11 10.90 -10.46
C ASP A 172 9.00 11.96 -10.32
N GLY A 173 8.12 11.83 -9.33
CA GLY A 173 7.00 12.74 -9.11
C GLY A 173 5.88 12.60 -10.16
N ARG A 174 5.79 11.46 -10.85
CA ARG A 174 4.81 11.21 -11.92
C ARG A 174 3.86 10.06 -11.56
N GLN A 175 2.60 10.18 -11.96
CA GLN A 175 1.65 9.07 -11.93
C GLN A 175 1.97 8.11 -13.07
N LEU A 176 2.16 6.82 -12.77
CA LEU A 176 2.27 5.77 -13.79
C LEU A 176 0.97 5.69 -14.60
N GLN A 177 1.09 5.63 -15.93
CA GLN A 177 -0.02 5.53 -16.86
C GLN A 177 0.06 4.24 -17.71
N PRO A 178 -1.09 3.67 -18.13
CA PRO A 178 -2.45 4.05 -17.74
C PRO A 178 -2.73 3.68 -16.27
N ILE A 179 -3.38 4.56 -15.52
CA ILE A 179 -3.79 4.29 -14.12
C ILE A 179 -4.99 3.34 -14.03
N LEU A 180 -5.93 3.44 -14.96
CA LEU A 180 -7.09 2.54 -15.06
C LEU A 180 -6.79 1.43 -16.07
N LEU A 181 -6.82 0.17 -15.61
CA LEU A 181 -6.58 -0.99 -16.44
C LEU A 181 -7.91 -1.66 -16.82
N ALA A 182 -7.91 -2.39 -17.94
CA ALA A 182 -9.06 -3.21 -18.31
C ALA A 182 -9.32 -4.31 -17.27
N PRO A 183 -10.58 -4.73 -17.04
CA PRO A 183 -10.88 -5.88 -16.19
C PRO A 183 -10.14 -7.15 -16.67
N LEU A 184 -9.89 -8.08 -15.74
CA LEU A 184 -9.41 -9.40 -16.14
C LEU A 184 -10.55 -10.13 -16.86
N LEU A 185 -10.37 -10.42 -18.14
CA LEU A 185 -11.26 -11.32 -18.85
C LEU A 185 -11.04 -12.72 -18.28
N LYS A 186 -12.08 -13.33 -17.71
CA LYS A 186 -12.06 -14.77 -17.48
C LYS A 186 -12.21 -15.42 -18.84
N ASP A 187 -11.25 -16.27 -19.22
CA ASP A 187 -11.47 -17.18 -20.35
C ASP A 187 -12.78 -17.93 -20.08
N LYS A 188 -13.73 -17.85 -21.02
CA LYS A 188 -14.96 -18.62 -20.96
C LYS A 188 -14.59 -20.09 -21.15
N THR A 189 -14.25 -20.78 -20.06
CA THR A 189 -14.23 -22.25 -19.99
C THR A 189 -15.61 -22.76 -19.67
#